data_AF-A0A3Z5UHD6-F1
#
_entry.id   AF-A0A3Z5UHD6-F1
#
_cell.length_a   1.000
_cell.length_b   1.000
_cell.length_c   1.000
_cell.angle_alpha   90.00
_cell.angle_beta   90.00
_cell.angle_gamma   90.00
#
_symmetry.space_group_name_H-M   'P 1'
#
loop_
_entity.id
_entity.type
_entity.pdbx_description
1 polymer ?
#
loop_
_entity_poly.entity_id
_entity_poly.type
_entity_poly.pdbx_seq_one_letter_code
_entity_poly.pdbx_strand_id
1 'polypeptide(L)'
;MNDIFVLTREELETLDYSVFMHIPVTFHAHKIKKYLDGIAESSENPKEKKLASLFGMLYSFNLQVVNNTPSFEPQMIWGNKRSILPEDFDEQVNDCLLYVSQKITNPFLLSRIYDVVWCNNRKNKDVAIKAIDSYAEMLNIAIEKLIIKNESMDESDLNCFIFARDYIARALHINKMVYPRKSEGNMAIKNAIHSLYSIQNERLIFEGFNNLTWFMVRDFDGYNLQYAENAEKMAEQHKDKKYYDAVKSLYMTSAVIYEKNGEYERAKRCKLASANITIKVATDRPDNMGKISWLRTAISELRQYGGDSQQIEDLKEQLANLREEVRSEYVTLSHSIDISDLVAESEKKLTGRSLPDIFKVLMRETPIENIESMREQVLRLSEKSLFSSFVGTEINDESGRKVYTIPPLDNKKDISDDVVIDQYLRNFEITHKIFVNGVFEPARYVLSQEHGLTLSTFVKLVTTSPIVKPEFREIFNLGFYKLWQGDYISAAYLLIPQMEGMVRYYYELSGKDATRYLDKGLEESTSISQLLDKCRDDLESIFSKNLVLTIDVLFNRKSGATLRHKLAHGNLYTNACYDETTTYACILIFFLCAYPLLPYFDTVFEQGSV
;
A
#
# COMPACT_ATOMS: atom_id res chain seq x y z
N MET A 1 -38.72 2.58 17.73
CA MET A 1 -38.37 3.87 17.10
C MET A 1 -39.62 4.55 16.50
N ASN A 2 -40.80 3.90 16.54
CA ASN A 2 -41.86 4.14 15.55
C ASN A 2 -42.88 5.22 15.98
N ASP A 3 -43.14 5.39 17.28
CA ASP A 3 -44.12 6.39 17.76
C ASP A 3 -43.63 7.85 17.71
N ILE A 4 -42.33 8.09 17.46
CA ILE A 4 -41.74 9.44 17.58
C ILE A 4 -41.71 10.18 16.23
N PHE A 5 -41.71 9.47 15.09
CA PHE A 5 -41.46 10.07 13.77
C PHE A 5 -42.60 9.91 12.75
N VAL A 6 -43.60 9.07 13.00
CA VAL A 6 -44.71 8.84 12.05
C VAL A 6 -45.87 9.81 12.36
N LEU A 7 -46.25 10.61 11.37
CA LEU A 7 -47.43 11.48 11.43
C LEU A 7 -48.68 10.67 11.06
N THR A 8 -49.80 10.96 11.72
CA THR A 8 -51.09 10.36 11.35
C THR A 8 -51.58 10.90 10.00
N ARG A 9 -52.51 10.20 9.37
CA ARG A 9 -53.09 10.63 8.08
C ARG A 9 -53.76 12.00 8.17
N GLU A 10 -54.46 12.27 9.27
CA GLU A 10 -55.08 13.59 9.53
C GLU A 10 -54.02 14.68 9.71
N GLU A 11 -52.90 14.37 10.38
CA GLU A 11 -51.80 15.31 10.52
C GLU A 11 -51.15 15.64 9.17
N LEU A 12 -50.97 14.64 8.31
CA LEU A 12 -50.43 14.79 6.96
C LEU A 12 -51.35 15.57 6.01
N GLU A 13 -52.67 15.47 6.16
CA GLU A 13 -53.63 16.20 5.33
C GLU A 13 -53.59 17.72 5.56
N THR A 14 -53.28 18.12 6.79
CA THR A 14 -53.23 19.53 7.21
C THR A 14 -51.86 20.19 7.03
N LEU A 15 -50.86 19.46 6.55
CA LEU A 15 -49.48 19.92 6.44
C LEU A 15 -49.27 20.76 5.17
N ASP A 16 -48.54 21.88 5.27
CA ASP A 16 -48.01 22.57 4.09
C ASP A 16 -46.73 21.88 3.61
N TYR A 17 -46.75 21.42 2.36
CA TYR A 17 -45.63 20.73 1.74
C TYR A 17 -44.68 21.67 0.98
N SER A 18 -44.99 22.96 0.90
CA SER A 18 -44.22 23.96 0.14
C SER A 18 -42.72 23.96 0.51
N VAL A 19 -42.40 23.79 1.79
CA VAL A 19 -41.04 23.76 2.33
C VAL A 19 -40.21 22.58 1.77
N PHE A 20 -40.86 21.47 1.38
CA PHE A 20 -40.19 20.29 0.82
C PHE A 20 -40.07 20.33 -0.72
N MET A 21 -40.67 21.33 -1.38
CA MET A 21 -40.58 21.46 -2.84
C MET A 21 -39.23 22.05 -3.28
N HIS A 22 -38.58 22.84 -2.42
CA HIS A 22 -37.36 23.59 -2.73
C HIS A 22 -36.05 22.88 -2.37
N ILE A 23 -36.10 21.55 -2.17
CA ILE A 23 -34.93 20.77 -1.80
C ILE A 23 -33.83 20.91 -2.87
N PRO A 24 -32.56 21.08 -2.44
CA PRO A 24 -31.44 21.23 -3.36
C PRO A 24 -31.38 20.09 -4.38
N VAL A 25 -31.43 20.46 -5.66
CA VAL A 25 -31.19 19.55 -6.78
C VAL A 25 -29.70 19.26 -6.84
N THR A 26 -29.27 18.22 -6.13
CA THR A 26 -27.87 17.81 -6.02
C THR A 26 -27.77 16.30 -5.80
N PHE A 27 -26.79 15.65 -6.42
CA PHE A 27 -26.55 14.22 -6.23
C PHE A 27 -25.81 13.90 -4.90
N HIS A 28 -25.40 14.91 -4.14
CA HIS A 28 -24.76 14.74 -2.83
C HIS A 28 -25.79 14.51 -1.72
N ALA A 29 -25.93 13.26 -1.26
CA ALA A 29 -26.84 12.89 -0.17
C ALA A 29 -26.64 13.75 1.10
N HIS A 30 -25.39 14.04 1.48
CA HIS A 30 -25.07 14.89 2.63
C HIS A 30 -25.61 16.32 2.50
N LYS A 31 -25.59 16.91 1.29
CA LYS A 31 -26.12 18.27 1.07
C LYS A 31 -27.65 18.29 1.22
N ILE A 32 -28.33 17.25 0.73
CA ILE A 32 -29.78 17.10 0.90
C ILE A 32 -30.12 16.90 2.38
N LYS A 33 -29.41 16.01 3.07
CA LYS A 33 -29.61 15.76 4.50
C LYS A 33 -29.44 17.06 5.32
N LYS A 34 -28.34 17.79 5.12
CA LYS A 34 -28.08 19.04 5.82
C LYS A 34 -29.19 20.08 5.60
N TYR A 35 -29.77 20.13 4.41
CA TYR A 35 -30.90 21.01 4.12
C TYR A 35 -32.17 20.59 4.88
N LEU A 36 -32.46 19.28 4.92
CA LEU A 36 -33.60 18.72 5.66
C LEU A 36 -33.45 18.88 7.18
N ASP A 37 -32.24 18.67 7.71
CA ASP A 37 -31.92 18.91 9.12
C ASP A 37 -32.13 20.40 9.46
N GLY A 38 -31.73 21.32 8.56
CA GLY A 38 -32.00 22.75 8.71
C GLY A 38 -33.49 23.12 8.75
N ILE A 39 -34.34 22.45 7.95
CA ILE A 39 -35.80 22.60 8.05
C ILE A 39 -36.31 22.12 9.41
N ALA A 40 -35.82 20.97 9.89
CA ALA A 40 -36.22 20.42 11.18
C ALA A 40 -35.82 21.32 12.36
N GLU A 41 -34.67 21.98 12.27
CA GLU A 41 -34.19 22.91 13.29
C GLU A 41 -34.97 24.23 13.27
N SER A 42 -35.28 24.76 12.08
CA SER A 42 -35.82 26.13 11.89
C SER A 42 -37.34 26.25 11.83
N SER A 43 -38.07 25.20 11.44
CA SER A 43 -39.55 25.27 11.36
C SER A 43 -40.15 25.52 12.75
N GLU A 44 -41.25 26.26 12.86
CA GLU A 44 -41.99 26.38 14.12
C GLU A 44 -43.09 25.30 14.24
N ASN A 45 -43.43 24.64 13.12
CA ASN A 45 -44.48 23.63 13.05
C ASN A 45 -43.93 22.24 13.45
N PRO A 46 -44.40 21.63 14.55
CA PRO A 46 -43.90 20.33 15.00
C PRO A 46 -44.08 19.21 13.97
N LYS A 47 -45.10 19.29 13.10
CA LYS A 47 -45.36 18.29 12.06
C LYS A 47 -44.31 18.38 10.96
N GLU A 48 -43.95 19.60 10.53
CA GLU A 48 -42.89 19.83 9.56
C GLU A 48 -41.54 19.34 10.09
N LYS A 49 -41.23 19.60 11.37
CA LYS A 49 -40.00 19.08 12.01
C LYS A 49 -39.90 17.56 11.94
N LYS A 50 -41.00 16.88 12.28
CA LYS A 50 -41.07 15.41 12.25
C LYS A 50 -40.86 14.88 10.84
N LEU A 51 -41.56 15.45 9.85
CA LEU A 51 -41.44 15.01 8.46
C LEU A 51 -40.05 15.31 7.87
N ALA A 52 -39.49 16.49 8.15
CA ALA A 52 -38.13 16.86 7.75
C ALA A 52 -37.09 15.90 8.35
N SER A 53 -37.24 15.54 9.63
CA SER A 53 -36.37 14.56 10.29
C SER A 53 -36.48 13.18 9.65
N LEU A 54 -37.70 12.73 9.33
CA LEU A 54 -37.94 11.46 8.63
C LEU A 54 -37.27 11.45 7.25
N PHE A 55 -37.42 12.52 6.46
CA PHE A 55 -36.71 12.65 5.19
C PHE A 55 -35.18 12.68 5.38
N GLY A 56 -34.67 13.36 6.40
CA GLY A 56 -33.23 13.37 6.73
C GLY A 56 -32.68 11.97 7.03
N MET A 57 -33.48 11.11 7.68
CA MET A 57 -33.13 9.71 7.91
C MET A 57 -32.98 8.92 6.60
N LEU A 58 -33.77 9.21 5.56
CA LEU A 58 -33.64 8.58 4.24
C LEU A 58 -32.31 8.89 3.52
N TYR A 59 -31.59 9.92 3.97
CA TYR A 59 -30.23 10.27 3.50
C TYR A 59 -29.14 9.99 4.55
N SER A 60 -29.47 9.19 5.57
CA SER A 60 -28.53 8.78 6.64
C SER A 60 -27.90 7.39 6.40
N PHE A 61 -28.00 6.87 5.18
CA PHE A 61 -27.28 5.70 4.67
C PHE A 61 -26.76 5.99 3.26
N ASN A 62 -25.70 5.28 2.88
CA ASN A 62 -24.99 5.53 1.63
C ASN A 62 -25.48 4.59 0.53
N LEU A 63 -25.82 5.15 -0.64
CA LEU A 63 -25.96 4.36 -1.86
C LEU A 63 -24.55 4.15 -2.43
N GLN A 64 -24.09 2.92 -2.49
CA GLN A 64 -22.79 2.56 -3.03
C GLN A 64 -22.92 1.47 -4.09
N VAL A 65 -21.98 1.43 -5.04
CA VAL A 65 -21.89 0.37 -6.04
C VAL A 65 -20.71 -0.52 -5.68
N VAL A 66 -20.98 -1.70 -5.09
CA VAL A 66 -19.98 -2.71 -4.74
C VAL A 66 -20.05 -3.83 -5.77
N ASN A 67 -18.93 -4.16 -6.43
CA ASN A 67 -18.88 -5.21 -7.47
C ASN A 67 -20.01 -5.09 -8.53
N ASN A 68 -20.22 -3.87 -9.05
CA ASN A 68 -21.31 -3.55 -10.00
C ASN A 68 -22.74 -3.74 -9.48
N THR A 69 -22.91 -3.97 -8.18
CA THR A 69 -24.22 -4.13 -7.55
C THR A 69 -24.49 -2.95 -6.62
N PRO A 70 -25.53 -2.14 -6.86
CA PRO A 70 -25.85 -1.01 -6.01
C PRO A 70 -26.55 -1.48 -4.73
N SER A 71 -25.93 -1.23 -3.57
CA SER A 71 -26.47 -1.53 -2.23
C SER A 71 -26.55 -0.28 -1.35
N PHE A 72 -27.41 -0.38 -0.33
CA PHE A 72 -27.46 0.60 0.75
C PHE A 72 -26.59 0.12 1.90
N GLU A 73 -25.61 0.94 2.25
CA GLU A 73 -24.63 0.66 3.30
C GLU A 73 -24.80 1.64 4.47
N PRO A 74 -24.55 1.20 5.71
CA PRO A 74 -24.60 2.09 6.85
C PRO A 74 -23.51 3.17 6.75
N GLN A 75 -23.81 4.38 7.21
CA GLN A 75 -22.84 5.47 7.30
C GLN A 75 -21.76 5.19 8.35
N MET A 76 -22.11 4.54 9.45
CA MET A 76 -21.20 4.24 10.55
C MET A 76 -21.52 2.90 11.20
N ILE A 77 -20.48 2.16 11.58
CA ILE A 77 -20.56 0.89 12.30
C ILE A 77 -19.72 1.04 13.58
N TRP A 78 -20.34 0.78 14.73
CA TRP A 78 -19.70 0.83 16.05
C TRP A 78 -19.89 -0.52 16.75
N GLY A 79 -18.93 -1.44 16.56
CA GLY A 79 -19.05 -2.80 17.06
C GLY A 79 -20.31 -3.48 16.52
N ASN A 80 -21.24 -3.83 17.41
CA ASN A 80 -22.50 -4.50 17.06
C ASN A 80 -23.66 -3.52 16.72
N LYS A 81 -23.41 -2.21 16.63
CA LYS A 81 -24.41 -1.20 16.26
C LYS A 81 -24.07 -0.59 14.91
N ARG A 82 -25.09 -0.25 14.12
CA ARG A 82 -24.96 0.47 12.84
C ARG A 82 -25.92 1.64 12.76
N SER A 83 -25.64 2.59 11.87
CA SER A 83 -26.62 3.60 11.46
C SER A 83 -27.83 2.95 10.76
N ILE A 84 -28.89 3.73 10.59
CA ILE A 84 -30.15 3.28 9.98
C ILE A 84 -29.96 2.79 8.53
N LEU A 85 -30.76 1.81 8.11
CA LEU A 85 -30.86 1.24 6.76
C LEU A 85 -32.34 1.14 6.35
N PRO A 86 -32.64 0.88 5.06
CA PRO A 86 -34.01 0.72 4.59
C PRO A 86 -34.84 -0.26 5.42
N GLU A 87 -34.27 -1.40 5.81
CA GLU A 87 -34.95 -2.45 6.57
C GLU A 87 -35.39 -2.04 7.98
N ASP A 88 -34.88 -0.92 8.49
CA ASP A 88 -35.26 -0.39 9.80
C ASP A 88 -36.56 0.44 9.75
N PHE A 89 -37.07 0.76 8.55
CA PHE A 89 -38.36 1.44 8.37
C PHE A 89 -39.50 0.41 8.27
N ASP A 90 -40.38 0.43 9.27
CA ASP A 90 -41.52 -0.48 9.35
C ASP A 90 -42.65 -0.14 8.37
N GLU A 91 -43.71 -0.95 8.37
CA GLU A 91 -44.87 -0.78 7.48
C GLU A 91 -45.57 0.58 7.67
N GLN A 92 -45.70 1.06 8.91
CA GLN A 92 -46.33 2.35 9.19
C GLN A 92 -45.54 3.52 8.61
N VAL A 93 -44.20 3.48 8.73
CA VAL A 93 -43.34 4.48 8.10
C VAL A 93 -43.45 4.38 6.57
N ASN A 94 -43.42 3.18 5.99
CA ASN A 94 -43.53 3.00 4.54
C ASN A 94 -44.86 3.56 4.00
N ASP A 95 -45.98 3.34 4.70
CA ASP A 95 -47.29 3.90 4.35
C ASP A 95 -47.33 5.42 4.44
N CYS A 96 -46.73 6.00 5.50
CA CYS A 96 -46.56 7.44 5.64
C CYS A 96 -45.76 8.02 4.45
N LEU A 97 -44.64 7.40 4.09
CA LEU A 97 -43.80 7.83 2.96
C LEU A 97 -44.56 7.76 1.62
N LEU A 98 -45.35 6.70 1.38
CA LEU A 98 -46.18 6.57 0.17
C LEU A 98 -47.35 7.57 0.14
N TYR A 99 -47.89 7.97 1.28
CA TYR A 99 -48.89 9.03 1.35
C TYR A 99 -48.26 10.37 0.98
N VAL A 100 -47.12 10.69 1.61
CA VAL A 100 -46.41 11.96 1.38
C VAL A 100 -45.87 12.07 -0.05
N SER A 101 -45.48 10.95 -0.67
CA SER A 101 -45.00 10.95 -2.06
C SER A 101 -46.07 11.39 -3.08
N GLN A 102 -47.35 11.47 -2.68
CA GLN A 102 -48.45 12.01 -3.49
C GLN A 102 -48.61 13.53 -3.35
N LYS A 103 -47.94 14.13 -2.36
CA LYS A 103 -48.04 15.56 -2.01
C LYS A 103 -46.81 16.37 -2.39
N ILE A 104 -45.70 15.72 -2.73
CA ILE A 104 -44.44 16.35 -3.13
C ILE A 104 -44.12 16.05 -4.60
N THR A 105 -43.35 16.93 -5.23
CA THR A 105 -42.91 16.78 -6.63
C THR A 105 -41.39 16.69 -6.78
N ASN A 106 -40.61 16.89 -5.73
CA ASN A 106 -39.15 16.89 -5.82
C ASN A 106 -38.61 15.47 -6.14
N PRO A 107 -37.97 15.25 -7.30
CA PRO A 107 -37.59 13.90 -7.73
C PRO A 107 -36.45 13.28 -6.91
N PHE A 108 -35.64 14.10 -6.22
CA PHE A 108 -34.58 13.60 -5.34
C PHE A 108 -35.19 12.92 -4.11
N LEU A 109 -36.22 13.54 -3.51
CA LEU A 109 -36.98 12.90 -2.43
C LEU A 109 -37.78 11.70 -2.94
N LEU A 110 -38.54 11.88 -4.03
CA LEU A 110 -39.43 10.84 -4.55
C LEU A 110 -38.65 9.56 -4.90
N SER A 111 -37.52 9.69 -5.59
CA SER A 111 -36.67 8.55 -5.92
C SER A 111 -36.20 7.81 -4.67
N ARG A 112 -35.78 8.53 -3.62
CA ARG A 112 -35.32 7.93 -2.36
C ARG A 112 -36.46 7.26 -1.61
N ILE A 113 -37.63 7.90 -1.53
CA ILE A 113 -38.83 7.33 -0.91
C ILE A 113 -39.22 6.03 -1.59
N TYR A 114 -39.41 6.06 -2.91
CA TYR A 114 -39.85 4.89 -3.65
C TYR A 114 -38.81 3.76 -3.62
N ASP A 115 -37.51 4.06 -3.69
CA ASP A 115 -36.46 3.03 -3.61
C ASP A 115 -36.39 2.37 -2.21
N VAL A 116 -36.53 3.16 -1.14
CA VAL A 116 -36.57 2.62 0.24
C VAL A 116 -37.82 1.77 0.46
N VAL A 117 -39.00 2.26 0.08
CA VAL A 117 -40.24 1.48 0.21
C VAL A 117 -40.18 0.20 -0.62
N TRP A 118 -39.61 0.24 -1.83
CA TRP A 118 -39.42 -0.96 -2.64
C TRP A 118 -38.39 -1.92 -2.03
N CYS A 119 -37.32 -1.42 -1.40
CA CYS A 119 -36.38 -2.27 -0.67
C CYS A 119 -37.09 -3.14 0.38
N ASN A 120 -38.06 -2.54 1.09
CA ASN A 120 -38.83 -3.19 2.15
C ASN A 120 -39.95 -4.08 1.60
N ASN A 121 -40.50 -3.76 0.42
CA ASN A 121 -41.50 -4.58 -0.26
C ASN A 121 -41.15 -4.80 -1.74
N ARG A 122 -40.26 -5.77 -1.99
CA ARG A 122 -39.76 -6.11 -3.33
C ARG A 122 -40.84 -6.58 -4.32
N LYS A 123 -42.02 -6.97 -3.83
CA LYS A 123 -43.15 -7.41 -4.67
C LYS A 123 -43.90 -6.24 -5.31
N ASN A 124 -43.81 -5.04 -4.76
CA ASN A 124 -44.51 -3.86 -5.26
C ASN A 124 -43.79 -3.27 -6.48
N LYS A 125 -44.12 -3.78 -7.66
CA LYS A 125 -43.51 -3.35 -8.94
C LYS A 125 -43.83 -1.90 -9.28
N ASP A 126 -45.03 -1.42 -8.95
CA ASP A 126 -45.44 -0.04 -9.28
C ASP A 126 -44.58 0.99 -8.55
N VAL A 127 -44.26 0.73 -7.28
CA VAL A 127 -43.34 1.57 -6.50
C VAL A 127 -41.94 1.54 -7.09
N ALA A 128 -41.47 0.37 -7.53
CA ALA A 128 -40.17 0.24 -8.19
C ALA A 128 -40.10 1.03 -9.51
N ILE A 129 -41.17 1.02 -10.31
CA ILE A 129 -41.27 1.80 -11.55
C ILE A 129 -41.23 3.30 -11.23
N LYS A 130 -41.99 3.75 -10.24
CA LYS A 130 -41.95 5.14 -9.78
C LYS A 130 -40.55 5.57 -9.30
N ALA A 131 -39.80 4.68 -8.64
CA ALA A 131 -38.41 4.96 -8.28
C ALA A 131 -37.54 5.18 -9.53
N ILE A 132 -37.68 4.33 -10.55
CA ILE A 132 -36.96 4.47 -11.83
C ILE A 132 -37.34 5.78 -12.54
N ASP A 133 -38.62 6.11 -12.60
CA ASP A 133 -39.12 7.35 -13.22
C ASP A 133 -38.57 8.59 -12.51
N SER A 134 -38.57 8.59 -11.17
CA SER A 134 -37.97 9.69 -10.40
C SER A 134 -36.45 9.78 -10.59
N TYR A 135 -35.74 8.66 -10.74
CA TYR A 135 -34.32 8.70 -11.12
C TYR A 135 -34.12 9.29 -12.52
N ALA A 136 -34.98 8.96 -13.48
CA ALA A 136 -34.93 9.53 -14.83
C ALA A 136 -35.16 11.05 -14.79
N GLU A 137 -36.12 11.52 -13.99
CA GLU A 137 -36.40 12.93 -13.80
C GLU A 137 -35.23 13.68 -13.14
N MET A 138 -34.56 13.08 -12.15
CA MET A 138 -33.33 13.66 -11.58
C MET A 138 -32.25 13.89 -12.64
N LEU A 139 -32.08 12.94 -13.57
CA LEU A 139 -31.12 13.08 -14.66
C LEU A 139 -31.55 14.16 -15.66
N ASN A 140 -32.85 14.24 -15.99
CA ASN A 140 -33.38 15.29 -16.87
C ASN A 140 -33.16 16.70 -16.29
N ILE A 141 -33.41 16.89 -14.99
CA ILE A 141 -33.12 18.18 -14.34
C ILE A 141 -31.61 18.50 -14.38
N ALA A 142 -30.76 17.49 -14.19
CA ALA A 142 -29.31 17.68 -14.30
C ALA A 142 -28.89 18.08 -15.72
N ILE A 143 -29.49 17.45 -16.73
CA ILE A 143 -29.34 17.78 -18.15
C ILE A 143 -29.78 19.22 -18.44
N GLU A 144 -30.96 19.63 -17.99
CA GLU A 144 -31.47 20.99 -18.19
C GLU A 144 -30.53 22.03 -17.60
N LYS A 145 -29.99 21.77 -16.39
CA LYS A 145 -28.97 22.62 -15.78
C LYS A 145 -27.71 22.73 -16.63
N LEU A 146 -27.25 21.64 -17.23
CA LEU A 146 -26.12 21.66 -18.17
C LEU A 146 -26.42 22.51 -19.40
N ILE A 147 -27.64 22.42 -19.94
CA ILE A 147 -28.05 23.14 -21.15
C ILE A 147 -28.15 24.65 -20.88
N ILE A 148 -28.77 25.06 -19.76
CA ILE A 148 -29.15 26.44 -19.44
C ILE A 148 -27.96 27.28 -18.90
N LYS A 149 -27.05 26.70 -18.11
CA LYS A 149 -25.88 27.43 -17.57
C LYS A 149 -24.71 27.40 -18.57
N ASN A 150 -24.73 28.30 -19.55
CA ASN A 150 -23.82 28.24 -20.69
C ASN A 150 -22.49 29.02 -20.57
N GLU A 151 -22.04 29.54 -19.42
CA GLU A 151 -20.76 30.29 -19.40
C GLU A 151 -20.07 30.47 -18.04
N SER A 152 -20.64 29.96 -16.94
CA SER A 152 -20.01 29.99 -15.60
C SER A 152 -20.40 28.75 -14.79
N MET A 153 -19.98 27.58 -15.25
CA MET A 153 -20.00 26.41 -14.38
C MET A 153 -18.89 26.57 -13.34
N ASP A 154 -19.24 26.59 -12.05
CA ASP A 154 -18.24 26.39 -11.01
C ASP A 154 -17.86 24.89 -10.93
N GLU A 155 -16.69 24.59 -10.38
CA GLU A 155 -16.20 23.21 -10.24
C GLU A 155 -17.15 22.36 -9.36
N SER A 156 -18.00 22.98 -8.53
CA SER A 156 -18.96 22.29 -7.68
C SER A 156 -20.22 21.81 -8.43
N ASP A 157 -20.64 22.54 -9.47
CA ASP A 157 -21.75 22.19 -10.35
C ASP A 157 -21.39 20.98 -11.24
N LEU A 158 -20.14 20.89 -11.70
CA LEU A 158 -19.65 19.76 -12.51
C LEU A 158 -19.42 18.48 -11.69
N ASN A 159 -18.95 18.64 -10.45
CA ASN A 159 -18.72 17.50 -9.54
C ASN A 159 -19.99 16.70 -9.21
N CYS A 160 -21.19 17.27 -9.40
CA CYS A 160 -22.44 16.56 -9.15
C CYS A 160 -22.62 15.32 -10.05
N PHE A 161 -22.00 15.30 -11.24
CA PHE A 161 -22.10 14.18 -12.19
C PHE A 161 -21.24 12.96 -11.80
N ILE A 162 -20.21 13.15 -10.97
CA ILE A 162 -19.45 12.04 -10.38
C ILE A 162 -20.39 11.16 -9.55
N PHE A 163 -21.30 11.78 -8.80
CA PHE A 163 -22.25 11.09 -7.91
C PHE A 163 -23.47 10.55 -8.65
N ALA A 164 -23.82 11.10 -9.83
CA ALA A 164 -24.90 10.58 -10.66
C ALA A 164 -24.71 9.09 -11.03
N ARG A 165 -23.45 8.62 -11.08
CA ARG A 165 -23.10 7.22 -11.34
C ARG A 165 -23.87 6.25 -10.44
N ASP A 166 -23.92 6.51 -9.13
CA ASP A 166 -24.50 5.55 -8.18
C ASP A 166 -26.02 5.48 -8.33
N TYR A 167 -26.66 6.61 -8.66
CA TYR A 167 -28.10 6.66 -8.98
C TYR A 167 -28.43 6.00 -10.32
N ILE A 168 -27.61 6.20 -11.36
CA ILE A 168 -27.75 5.51 -12.65
C ILE A 168 -27.61 4.00 -12.46
N ALA A 169 -26.58 3.56 -11.75
CA ALA A 169 -26.37 2.14 -11.43
C ALA A 169 -27.58 1.57 -10.69
N ARG A 170 -28.11 2.29 -9.69
CA ARG A 170 -29.30 1.89 -8.95
C ARG A 170 -30.52 1.79 -9.86
N ALA A 171 -30.82 2.82 -10.65
CA ALA A 171 -31.96 2.83 -11.55
C ALA A 171 -31.91 1.66 -12.57
N LEU A 172 -30.74 1.39 -13.15
CA LEU A 172 -30.52 0.24 -14.05
C LEU A 172 -30.69 -1.10 -13.33
N HIS A 173 -30.27 -1.19 -12.06
CA HIS A 173 -30.48 -2.39 -11.24
C HIS A 173 -31.97 -2.62 -10.95
N ILE A 174 -32.71 -1.60 -10.50
CA ILE A 174 -34.17 -1.72 -10.29
C ILE A 174 -34.84 -2.11 -11.61
N ASN A 175 -34.46 -1.46 -12.72
CA ASN A 175 -34.99 -1.76 -14.05
C ASN A 175 -34.81 -3.25 -14.41
N LYS A 176 -33.62 -3.82 -14.20
CA LYS A 176 -33.34 -5.25 -14.45
C LYS A 176 -34.13 -6.20 -13.53
N MET A 177 -34.49 -5.76 -12.32
CA MET A 177 -35.24 -6.56 -11.35
C MET A 177 -36.74 -6.57 -11.61
N VAL A 178 -37.28 -5.45 -12.14
CA VAL A 178 -38.72 -5.29 -12.37
C VAL A 178 -39.12 -5.78 -13.75
N TYR A 179 -38.30 -5.50 -14.75
CA TYR A 179 -38.60 -5.79 -16.14
C TYR A 179 -37.94 -7.09 -16.62
N PRO A 180 -38.62 -7.92 -17.44
CA PRO A 180 -38.03 -9.12 -18.02
C PRO A 180 -36.79 -8.81 -18.86
N ARG A 181 -35.80 -9.73 -18.87
CA ARG A 181 -34.53 -9.58 -19.61
C ARG A 181 -34.68 -9.25 -21.10
N LYS A 182 -35.76 -9.69 -21.75
CA LYS A 182 -36.03 -9.44 -23.18
C LYS A 182 -36.86 -8.18 -23.45
N SER A 183 -37.35 -7.52 -22.40
CA SER A 183 -38.14 -6.30 -22.56
C SER A 183 -37.21 -5.10 -22.74
N GLU A 184 -37.74 -4.03 -23.33
CA GLU A 184 -37.04 -2.76 -23.44
C GLU A 184 -36.89 -2.03 -22.09
N GLY A 185 -37.47 -2.56 -21.00
CA GLY A 185 -37.42 -1.93 -19.69
C GLY A 185 -38.17 -0.59 -19.65
N ASN A 186 -37.79 0.26 -18.70
CA ASN A 186 -38.32 1.61 -18.58
C ASN A 186 -37.64 2.56 -19.60
N MET A 187 -38.43 3.16 -20.50
CA MET A 187 -37.91 4.02 -21.56
C MET A 187 -37.43 5.39 -21.04
N ALA A 188 -38.04 5.91 -19.97
CA ALA A 188 -37.70 7.23 -19.43
C ALA A 188 -36.26 7.26 -18.91
N ILE A 189 -35.86 6.27 -18.12
CA ILE A 189 -34.47 6.20 -17.61
C ILE A 189 -33.46 5.96 -18.72
N LYS A 190 -33.80 5.13 -19.73
CA LYS A 190 -32.94 4.89 -20.88
C LYS A 190 -32.70 6.18 -21.65
N ASN A 191 -33.77 6.89 -22.02
CA ASN A 191 -33.68 8.16 -22.73
C ASN A 191 -32.87 9.19 -21.94
N ALA A 192 -33.10 9.30 -20.62
CA ALA A 192 -32.35 10.22 -19.77
C ALA A 192 -30.85 9.91 -19.75
N ILE A 193 -30.46 8.63 -19.66
CA ILE A 193 -29.05 8.19 -19.70
C ILE A 193 -28.41 8.49 -21.08
N HIS A 194 -29.11 8.17 -22.17
CA HIS A 194 -28.64 8.46 -23.54
C HIS A 194 -28.49 9.96 -23.78
N SER A 195 -29.46 10.77 -23.34
CA SER A 195 -29.42 12.23 -23.46
C SER A 195 -28.27 12.83 -22.63
N LEU A 196 -28.06 12.34 -21.40
CA LEU A 196 -26.91 12.77 -20.58
C LEU A 196 -25.59 12.46 -21.29
N TYR A 197 -25.45 11.26 -21.85
CA TYR A 197 -24.24 10.86 -22.57
C TYR A 197 -23.99 11.73 -23.81
N SER A 198 -25.03 11.97 -24.63
CA SER A 198 -24.93 12.82 -25.81
C SER A 198 -24.46 14.22 -25.46
N ILE A 199 -25.09 14.83 -24.43
CA ILE A 199 -24.78 16.20 -24.01
C ILE A 199 -23.39 16.31 -23.42
N GLN A 200 -22.98 15.36 -22.58
CA GLN A 200 -21.61 15.35 -22.05
C GLN A 200 -20.58 15.22 -23.17
N ASN A 201 -20.85 14.37 -24.17
CA ASN A 201 -19.96 14.21 -25.32
C ASN A 201 -19.89 15.46 -26.21
N GLU A 202 -21.05 16.05 -26.54
CA GLU A 202 -21.15 17.25 -27.39
C GLU A 202 -20.46 18.45 -26.76
N ARG A 203 -20.64 18.64 -25.44
CA ARG A 203 -20.08 19.76 -24.68
C ARG A 203 -18.71 19.48 -24.07
N LEU A 204 -18.16 18.28 -24.27
CA LEU A 204 -16.89 17.83 -23.70
C LEU A 204 -16.84 17.97 -22.16
N ILE A 205 -17.94 17.59 -21.49
CA ILE A 205 -18.03 17.56 -20.03
C ILE A 205 -17.37 16.27 -19.53
N PHE A 206 -16.32 16.41 -18.72
CA PHE A 206 -15.44 15.32 -18.32
C PHE A 206 -15.98 14.51 -17.13
N GLU A 207 -16.58 15.20 -16.16
CA GLU A 207 -16.97 14.66 -14.86
C GLU A 207 -18.02 13.55 -15.02
N GLY A 208 -17.65 12.32 -14.63
CA GLY A 208 -18.53 11.15 -14.72
C GLY A 208 -18.66 10.54 -16.12
N PHE A 209 -18.12 11.17 -17.17
CA PHE A 209 -18.27 10.71 -18.56
C PHE A 209 -17.78 9.28 -18.77
N ASN A 210 -16.59 8.93 -18.26
CA ASN A 210 -16.05 7.58 -18.43
C ASN A 210 -16.93 6.50 -17.79
N ASN A 211 -17.50 6.79 -16.61
CA ASN A 211 -18.44 5.87 -15.96
C ASN A 211 -19.72 5.70 -16.79
N LEU A 212 -20.20 6.80 -17.38
CA LEU A 212 -21.35 6.79 -18.26
C LEU A 212 -21.08 5.96 -19.51
N THR A 213 -19.92 6.10 -20.15
CA THR A 213 -19.48 5.25 -21.27
C THR A 213 -19.55 3.77 -20.91
N TRP A 214 -19.11 3.37 -19.71
CA TRP A 214 -19.19 1.97 -19.28
C TRP A 214 -20.62 1.51 -19.01
N PHE A 215 -21.54 2.39 -18.59
CA PHE A 215 -22.97 2.06 -18.57
C PHE A 215 -23.51 1.86 -19.98
N MET A 216 -23.17 2.75 -20.92
CA MET A 216 -23.56 2.62 -22.33
C MET A 216 -23.09 1.28 -22.90
N VAL A 217 -21.83 0.89 -22.64
CA VAL A 217 -21.27 -0.39 -23.10
C VAL A 217 -21.95 -1.60 -22.48
N ARG A 218 -22.20 -1.58 -21.17
CA ARG A 218 -22.69 -2.75 -20.44
C ARG A 218 -24.19 -2.97 -20.59
N ASP A 219 -24.96 -1.88 -20.59
CA ASP A 219 -26.40 -1.90 -20.41
C ASP A 219 -27.18 -1.57 -21.71
N PHE A 220 -26.49 -1.13 -22.77
CA PHE A 220 -27.09 -0.69 -24.03
C PHE A 220 -26.37 -1.30 -25.26
N ASP A 221 -25.61 -0.51 -26.02
CA ASP A 221 -25.15 -0.84 -27.38
C ASP A 221 -23.84 -1.66 -27.42
N GLY A 222 -23.45 -2.28 -26.31
CA GLY A 222 -22.23 -3.09 -26.26
C GLY A 222 -20.96 -2.27 -26.51
N TYR A 223 -19.94 -2.92 -27.07
CA TYR A 223 -18.70 -2.24 -27.45
C TYR A 223 -18.87 -1.43 -28.76
N ASN A 224 -19.86 -0.53 -28.83
CA ASN A 224 -20.06 0.34 -29.99
C ASN A 224 -18.80 1.19 -30.24
N LEU A 225 -18.29 1.16 -31.46
CA LEU A 225 -17.07 1.85 -31.86
C LEU A 225 -17.13 3.37 -31.59
N GLN A 226 -18.31 3.99 -31.71
CA GLN A 226 -18.48 5.42 -31.47
C GLN A 226 -18.12 5.83 -30.03
N TYR A 227 -18.29 4.93 -29.06
CA TYR A 227 -17.92 5.19 -27.67
C TYR A 227 -16.40 5.28 -27.48
N ALA A 228 -15.62 4.54 -28.27
CA ALA A 228 -14.16 4.65 -28.29
C ALA A 228 -13.72 6.01 -28.81
N GLU A 229 -14.30 6.46 -29.91
CA GLU A 229 -13.99 7.75 -30.54
C GLU A 229 -14.36 8.92 -29.63
N ASN A 230 -15.51 8.84 -28.96
CA ASN A 230 -15.95 9.83 -27.99
C ASN A 230 -15.01 9.91 -26.77
N ALA A 231 -14.59 8.75 -26.22
CA ALA A 231 -13.64 8.69 -25.10
C ALA A 231 -12.26 9.24 -25.49
N GLU A 232 -11.77 8.91 -26.69
CA GLU A 232 -10.50 9.44 -27.22
C GLU A 232 -10.57 10.97 -27.41
N LYS A 233 -11.65 11.48 -28.01
CA LYS A 233 -11.91 12.93 -28.17
C LYS A 233 -11.95 13.65 -26.81
N MET A 234 -12.65 13.07 -25.84
CA MET A 234 -12.75 13.62 -24.48
C MET A 234 -11.38 13.67 -23.81
N ALA A 235 -10.59 12.60 -23.93
CA ALA A 235 -9.25 12.51 -23.37
C ALA A 235 -8.30 13.57 -23.97
N GLU A 236 -8.32 13.71 -25.29
CA GLU A 236 -7.49 14.66 -26.03
C GLU A 236 -7.74 16.11 -25.59
N GLN A 237 -9.01 16.49 -25.40
CA GLN A 237 -9.38 17.82 -24.92
C GLN A 237 -8.90 18.09 -23.48
N HIS A 238 -8.70 17.04 -22.68
CA HIS A 238 -8.43 17.13 -21.25
C HIS A 238 -6.99 16.74 -20.86
N LYS A 239 -6.14 16.42 -21.83
CA LYS A 239 -4.77 15.89 -21.63
C LYS A 239 -3.85 16.78 -20.78
N ASP A 240 -4.13 18.07 -20.72
CA ASP A 240 -3.33 19.05 -19.99
C ASP A 240 -3.91 19.43 -18.62
N LYS A 241 -5.03 18.80 -18.19
CA LYS A 241 -5.62 19.04 -16.86
C LYS A 241 -4.88 18.28 -15.76
N LYS A 242 -5.02 18.74 -14.51
CA LYS A 242 -4.34 18.17 -13.32
C LYS A 242 -4.78 16.74 -12.97
N TYR A 243 -5.92 16.26 -13.46
CA TYR A 243 -6.49 14.94 -13.13
C TYR A 243 -6.04 13.84 -14.11
N TYR A 244 -4.72 13.64 -14.25
CA TYR A 244 -4.12 12.79 -15.29
C TYR A 244 -4.61 11.33 -15.30
N ASP A 245 -4.84 10.71 -14.13
CA ASP A 245 -5.31 9.31 -14.05
C ASP A 245 -6.70 9.12 -14.67
N ALA A 246 -7.57 10.12 -14.52
CA ALA A 246 -8.91 10.08 -15.09
C ALA A 246 -8.85 10.24 -16.63
N VAL A 247 -7.92 11.04 -17.15
CA VAL A 247 -7.69 11.17 -18.60
C VAL A 247 -7.09 9.90 -19.18
N LYS A 248 -6.08 9.31 -18.50
CA LYS A 248 -5.52 8.00 -18.87
C LYS A 248 -6.61 6.93 -18.93
N SER A 249 -7.53 6.94 -17.97
CA SER A 249 -8.66 6.00 -17.94
C SER A 249 -9.55 6.10 -19.18
N LEU A 250 -9.74 7.29 -19.77
CA LEU A 250 -10.50 7.45 -21.02
C LEU A 250 -9.76 6.86 -22.23
N TYR A 251 -8.45 7.09 -22.35
CA TYR A 251 -7.65 6.43 -23.39
C TYR A 251 -7.68 4.90 -23.24
N MET A 252 -7.62 4.39 -22.02
CA MET A 252 -7.74 2.94 -21.78
C MET A 252 -9.14 2.41 -22.11
N THR A 253 -10.21 3.13 -21.76
CA THR A 253 -11.59 2.79 -22.18
C THR A 253 -11.69 2.72 -23.71
N SER A 254 -11.16 3.73 -24.40
CA SER A 254 -11.12 3.76 -25.87
C SER A 254 -10.35 2.56 -26.43
N ALA A 255 -9.17 2.26 -25.88
CA ALA A 255 -8.37 1.12 -26.29
C ALA A 255 -9.10 -0.22 -26.14
N VAL A 256 -9.77 -0.45 -25.00
CA VAL A 256 -10.52 -1.70 -24.78
C VAL A 256 -11.65 -1.84 -25.80
N ILE A 257 -12.39 -0.76 -26.09
CA ILE A 257 -13.48 -0.80 -27.07
C ILE A 257 -12.92 -1.04 -28.48
N TYR A 258 -11.82 -0.37 -28.87
CA TYR A 258 -11.16 -0.62 -30.15
C TYR A 258 -10.69 -2.07 -30.29
N GLU A 259 -10.08 -2.68 -29.27
CA GLU A 259 -9.66 -4.09 -29.30
C GLU A 259 -10.84 -5.03 -29.51
N LYS A 260 -11.97 -4.77 -28.84
CA LYS A 260 -13.18 -5.58 -29.01
C LYS A 260 -13.79 -5.50 -30.41
N ASN A 261 -13.46 -4.45 -31.16
CA ASN A 261 -13.86 -4.26 -32.55
C ASN A 261 -12.77 -4.65 -33.57
N GLY A 262 -11.62 -5.18 -33.11
CA GLY A 262 -10.51 -5.55 -34.00
C GLY A 262 -9.66 -4.37 -34.50
N GLU A 263 -9.86 -3.16 -33.98
CA GLU A 263 -9.11 -1.94 -34.32
C GLU A 263 -7.80 -1.85 -33.49
N TYR A 264 -6.94 -2.88 -33.60
CA TYR A 264 -5.75 -3.02 -32.74
C TYR A 264 -4.76 -1.86 -32.85
N GLU A 265 -4.59 -1.27 -34.04
CA GLU A 265 -3.72 -0.11 -34.22
C GLU A 265 -4.25 1.12 -33.49
N ARG A 266 -5.57 1.39 -33.55
CA ARG A 266 -6.18 2.49 -32.80
C ARG A 266 -6.08 2.26 -31.30
N ALA A 267 -6.29 1.02 -30.85
CA ALA A 267 -6.12 0.64 -29.46
C ALA A 267 -4.69 0.85 -28.97
N LYS A 268 -3.70 0.44 -29.77
CA LYS A 268 -2.28 0.66 -29.49
C LYS A 268 -1.98 2.15 -29.37
N ARG A 269 -2.46 2.98 -30.30
CA ARG A 269 -2.28 4.44 -30.22
C ARG A 269 -2.84 5.03 -28.92
N CYS A 270 -4.05 4.63 -28.51
CA CYS A 270 -4.64 5.08 -27.25
C CYS A 270 -3.81 4.66 -26.03
N LYS A 271 -3.34 3.41 -25.99
CA LYS A 271 -2.45 2.92 -24.92
C LYS A 271 -1.13 3.73 -24.85
N LEU A 272 -0.54 4.03 -26.01
CA LEU A 272 0.66 4.87 -26.08
C LEU A 272 0.38 6.33 -25.67
N ALA A 273 -0.78 6.90 -26.02
CA ALA A 273 -1.19 8.22 -25.55
C ALA A 273 -1.32 8.28 -24.01
N SER A 274 -1.87 7.23 -23.40
CA SER A 274 -1.91 7.07 -21.94
C SER A 274 -0.51 7.03 -21.32
N ALA A 275 0.43 6.30 -21.93
CA ALA A 275 1.83 6.26 -21.49
C ALA A 275 2.53 7.62 -21.63
N ASN A 276 2.23 8.37 -22.70
CA ASN A 276 2.79 9.72 -22.90
C ASN A 276 2.32 10.71 -21.83
N ILE A 277 1.10 10.56 -21.28
CA ILE A 277 0.67 11.33 -20.11
C ILE A 277 1.57 11.01 -18.91
N THR A 278 1.88 9.73 -18.66
CA THR A 278 2.79 9.31 -17.59
C THR A 278 4.19 9.92 -17.75
N ILE A 279 4.71 9.98 -18.98
CA ILE A 279 5.98 10.65 -19.29
C ILE A 279 5.89 12.13 -18.93
N LYS A 280 4.84 12.83 -19.37
CA LYS A 280 4.64 14.25 -19.06
C LYS A 280 4.56 14.50 -17.56
N VAL A 281 3.80 13.68 -16.82
CA VAL A 281 3.74 13.73 -15.35
C VAL A 281 5.12 13.53 -14.75
N ALA A 282 5.93 12.61 -15.27
CA ALA A 282 7.30 12.44 -14.80
C ALA A 282 8.16 13.68 -15.05
N THR A 283 8.08 14.29 -16.23
CA THR A 283 8.86 15.47 -16.60
C THR A 283 8.49 16.71 -15.80
N ASP A 284 7.19 16.94 -15.58
CA ASP A 284 6.67 18.15 -14.91
C ASP A 284 6.87 18.12 -13.39
N ARG A 285 7.35 17.02 -12.82
CA ARG A 285 7.59 16.91 -11.37
C ARG A 285 8.80 17.73 -10.93
N PRO A 286 8.71 18.40 -9.77
CA PRO A 286 9.85 19.13 -9.22
C PRO A 286 10.87 18.23 -8.50
N ASP A 287 10.45 17.07 -7.98
CA ASP A 287 11.27 16.19 -7.14
C ASP A 287 11.87 15.01 -7.90
N ASN A 288 13.20 14.84 -7.84
CA ASN A 288 13.90 13.81 -8.59
C ASN A 288 13.45 12.37 -8.23
N MET A 289 13.14 12.10 -6.95
CA MET A 289 12.59 10.80 -6.53
C MET A 289 11.22 10.50 -7.15
N GLY A 290 10.36 11.51 -7.21
CA GLY A 290 9.08 11.42 -7.91
C GLY A 290 9.26 11.19 -9.40
N LYS A 291 10.18 11.92 -10.07
CA LYS A 291 10.51 11.69 -11.49
C LYS A 291 10.93 10.25 -11.74
N ILE A 292 11.83 9.70 -10.91
CA ILE A 292 12.29 8.30 -11.00
C ILE A 292 11.13 7.31 -10.95
N SER A 293 10.20 7.49 -10.00
CA SER A 293 9.04 6.62 -9.86
C SER A 293 8.16 6.64 -11.10
N TRP A 294 7.82 7.83 -11.61
CA TRP A 294 6.93 7.99 -12.76
C TRP A 294 7.59 7.60 -14.09
N LEU A 295 8.88 7.84 -14.27
CA LEU A 295 9.64 7.35 -15.44
C LEU A 295 9.64 5.82 -15.51
N ARG A 296 9.76 5.13 -14.37
CA ARG A 296 9.63 3.65 -14.33
C ARG A 296 8.26 3.19 -14.80
N THR A 297 7.20 3.81 -14.29
CA THR A 297 5.82 3.52 -14.71
C THR A 297 5.68 3.73 -16.22
N ALA A 298 6.17 4.85 -16.76
CA ALA A 298 6.12 5.15 -18.18
C ALA A 298 6.88 4.11 -19.03
N ILE A 299 8.09 3.71 -18.64
CA ILE A 299 8.87 2.67 -19.35
C ILE A 299 8.14 1.33 -19.33
N SER A 300 7.55 0.95 -18.20
CA SER A 300 6.77 -0.28 -18.08
C SER A 300 5.55 -0.26 -18.99
N GLU A 301 4.80 0.84 -19.00
CA GLU A 301 3.63 1.04 -19.87
C GLU A 301 4.03 0.98 -21.35
N LEU A 302 5.08 1.70 -21.76
CA LEU A 302 5.57 1.67 -23.15
C LEU A 302 5.97 0.26 -23.58
N ARG A 303 6.67 -0.50 -22.74
CA ARG A 303 7.01 -1.90 -23.04
C ARG A 303 5.78 -2.78 -23.21
N GLN A 304 4.83 -2.68 -22.29
CA GLN A 304 3.60 -3.46 -22.32
C GLN A 304 2.76 -3.14 -23.56
N TYR A 305 2.76 -1.88 -24.00
CA TYR A 305 1.95 -1.40 -25.12
C TYR A 305 2.68 -1.46 -26.47
N GLY A 306 3.92 -1.96 -26.52
CA GLY A 306 4.72 -2.06 -27.73
C GLY A 306 5.14 -0.70 -28.30
N GLY A 307 5.50 0.23 -27.42
CA GLY A 307 6.06 1.54 -27.75
C GLY A 307 7.41 1.47 -28.44
N ASP A 308 7.87 2.61 -28.94
CA ASP A 308 9.12 2.70 -29.69
C ASP A 308 10.33 2.33 -28.82
N SER A 309 11.22 1.51 -29.39
CA SER A 309 12.38 1.00 -28.66
C SER A 309 13.39 2.10 -28.36
N GLN A 310 13.56 3.07 -29.27
CA GLN A 310 14.46 4.20 -29.04
C GLN A 310 13.95 5.08 -27.91
N GLN A 311 12.67 5.44 -27.92
CA GLN A 311 12.04 6.18 -26.82
C GLN A 311 12.20 5.49 -25.46
N ILE A 312 12.10 4.15 -25.42
CA ILE A 312 12.31 3.37 -24.19
C ILE A 312 13.76 3.46 -23.72
N GLU A 313 14.74 3.37 -24.62
CA GLU A 313 16.15 3.52 -24.25
C GLU A 313 16.47 4.94 -23.77
N ASP A 314 15.96 5.97 -24.44
CA ASP A 314 16.17 7.37 -24.04
C ASP A 314 15.62 7.64 -22.63
N LEU A 315 14.43 7.10 -22.31
CA LEU A 315 13.85 7.24 -20.96
C LEU A 315 14.63 6.44 -19.91
N LYS A 316 15.23 5.31 -20.27
CA LYS A 316 16.11 4.56 -19.36
C LYS A 316 17.40 5.32 -19.09
N GLU A 317 17.96 5.99 -20.09
CA GLU A 317 19.14 6.83 -19.93
C GLU A 317 18.83 8.00 -19.00
N GLN A 318 17.72 8.71 -19.21
CA GLN A 318 17.26 9.76 -18.30
C GLN A 318 17.06 9.24 -16.87
N LEU A 319 16.46 8.04 -16.73
CA LEU A 319 16.27 7.38 -15.45
C LEU A 319 17.61 7.01 -14.78
N ALA A 320 18.63 6.63 -15.55
CA ALA A 320 19.97 6.34 -15.03
C ALA A 320 20.66 7.62 -14.53
N ASN A 321 20.61 8.70 -15.32
CA ASN A 321 21.20 9.99 -14.98
C ASN A 321 20.55 10.59 -13.71
N LEU A 322 19.20 10.60 -13.64
CA LEU A 322 18.47 11.08 -12.46
C LEU A 322 18.79 10.24 -11.20
N ARG A 323 19.06 8.94 -11.35
CA ARG A 323 19.46 8.11 -10.20
C ARG A 323 20.86 8.46 -9.72
N GLU A 324 21.78 8.78 -10.61
CA GLU A 324 23.12 9.24 -10.27
C GLU A 324 23.07 10.60 -9.57
N GLU A 325 22.26 11.54 -10.09
CA GLU A 325 22.00 12.84 -9.47
C GLU A 325 21.40 12.69 -8.07
N VAL A 326 20.34 11.89 -7.91
CA VAL A 326 19.73 11.63 -6.59
C VAL A 326 20.74 10.98 -5.64
N ARG A 327 21.52 10.00 -6.11
CA ARG A 327 22.57 9.37 -5.29
C ARG A 327 23.64 10.39 -4.84
N SER A 328 23.90 11.42 -5.65
CA SER A 328 24.78 12.54 -5.29
C SER A 328 24.12 13.57 -4.36
N GLU A 329 22.80 13.77 -4.48
CA GLU A 329 21.99 14.65 -3.62
C GLU A 329 21.65 14.02 -2.25
N TYR A 330 21.80 12.70 -2.10
CA TYR A 330 21.79 11.99 -0.82
C TYR A 330 23.05 12.33 0.02
N VAL A 331 23.36 13.62 0.17
CA VAL A 331 24.02 14.13 1.37
C VAL A 331 22.95 14.17 2.47
N THR A 332 22.83 13.03 3.13
CA THR A 332 22.64 12.91 4.58
C THR A 332 21.62 13.88 5.21
N LEU A 333 20.32 13.53 5.19
CA LEU A 333 19.44 13.93 6.29
C LEU A 333 19.78 13.06 7.51
N SER A 334 20.87 13.39 8.20
CA SER A 334 21.16 12.78 9.51
C SER A 334 20.18 13.36 10.53
N HIS A 335 19.30 12.52 11.06
CA HIS A 335 18.97 12.68 12.47
C HIS A 335 20.22 12.25 13.26
N SER A 336 20.94 13.21 13.84
CA SER A 336 22.04 12.91 14.74
C SER A 336 21.46 12.32 16.03
N ILE A 337 21.55 11.01 16.19
CA ILE A 337 21.42 10.39 17.50
C ILE A 337 22.73 10.71 18.23
N ASP A 338 22.65 11.53 19.27
CA ASP A 338 23.79 11.77 20.13
C ASP A 338 24.08 10.51 20.95
N ILE A 339 25.23 9.89 20.69
CA ILE A 339 25.72 8.68 21.37
C ILE A 339 26.95 8.98 22.22
N SER A 340 27.28 10.25 22.47
CA SER A 340 28.51 10.66 23.16
C SER A 340 28.63 10.01 24.56
N ASP A 341 27.52 9.94 25.29
CA ASP A 341 27.47 9.29 26.61
C ASP A 341 27.74 7.78 26.52
N LEU A 342 27.17 7.11 25.51
CA LEU A 342 27.37 5.67 25.27
C LEU A 342 28.83 5.37 24.92
N VAL A 343 29.43 6.20 24.04
CA VAL A 343 30.84 6.10 23.67
C VAL A 343 31.74 6.26 24.91
N ALA A 344 31.53 7.33 25.69
CA ALA A 344 32.31 7.59 26.89
C ALA A 344 32.17 6.47 27.95
N GLU A 345 30.96 5.92 28.10
CA GLU A 345 30.73 4.78 28.99
C GLU A 345 31.43 3.50 28.49
N SER A 346 31.37 3.22 27.20
CA SER A 346 32.07 2.08 26.57
C SER A 346 33.58 2.20 26.73
N GLU A 347 34.19 3.34 26.40
CA GLU A 347 35.62 3.57 26.59
C GLU A 347 36.01 3.37 28.06
N LYS A 348 35.27 3.99 28.99
CA LYS A 348 35.52 3.84 30.43
C LYS A 348 35.43 2.39 30.93
N LYS A 349 34.53 1.57 30.37
CA LYS A 349 34.40 0.14 30.70
C LYS A 349 35.58 -0.69 30.19
N LEU A 350 36.21 -0.26 29.08
CA LEU A 350 37.18 -1.02 28.29
C LEU A 350 38.63 -0.61 28.55
N THR A 351 38.92 0.66 28.84
CA THR A 351 40.28 1.16 29.12
C THR A 351 40.95 0.39 30.25
N GLY A 352 42.18 -0.05 30.03
CA GLY A 352 42.97 -0.81 31.01
C GLY A 352 42.48 -2.24 31.25
N ARG A 353 41.59 -2.78 30.42
CA ARG A 353 41.16 -4.19 30.45
C ARG A 353 42.08 -5.08 29.63
N SER A 354 42.08 -6.38 29.94
CA SER A 354 42.79 -7.36 29.14
C SER A 354 42.09 -7.58 27.78
N LEU A 355 42.84 -8.03 26.78
CA LEU A 355 42.29 -8.40 25.46
C LEU A 355 41.11 -9.40 25.56
N PRO A 356 41.19 -10.51 26.34
CA PRO A 356 40.04 -11.37 26.60
C PRO A 356 38.81 -10.62 27.14
N ASP A 357 39.00 -9.72 28.10
CA ASP A 357 37.89 -8.99 28.74
C ASP A 357 37.20 -8.03 27.78
N ILE A 358 37.96 -7.35 26.92
CA ILE A 358 37.40 -6.49 25.87
C ILE A 358 36.53 -7.31 24.92
N PHE A 359 36.99 -8.48 24.46
CA PHE A 359 36.18 -9.35 23.61
C PHE A 359 34.96 -9.92 24.35
N LYS A 360 35.08 -10.27 25.64
CA LYS A 360 33.92 -10.69 26.46
C LYS A 360 32.86 -9.60 26.55
N VAL A 361 33.28 -8.33 26.71
CA VAL A 361 32.35 -7.18 26.69
C VAL A 361 31.69 -7.07 25.32
N LEU A 362 32.44 -7.10 24.23
CA LEU A 362 31.86 -7.07 22.88
C LEU A 362 30.82 -8.18 22.68
N MET A 363 31.15 -9.42 23.05
CA MET A 363 30.25 -10.57 22.92
C MET A 363 28.96 -10.36 23.70
N ARG A 364 29.02 -9.82 24.92
CA ARG A 364 27.83 -9.54 25.74
C ARG A 364 26.96 -8.44 25.14
N GLU A 365 27.58 -7.39 24.61
CA GLU A 365 26.86 -6.22 24.09
C GLU A 365 26.41 -6.40 22.62
N THR A 366 26.85 -7.45 21.93
CA THR A 366 26.47 -7.72 20.53
C THR A 366 24.95 -7.97 20.47
N PRO A 367 24.17 -7.12 19.78
CA PRO A 367 22.73 -7.30 19.70
C PRO A 367 22.42 -8.59 18.93
N ILE A 368 21.53 -9.42 19.47
CA ILE A 368 21.00 -10.61 18.80
C ILE A 368 19.50 -10.43 18.65
N GLU A 369 19.00 -10.66 17.44
CA GLU A 369 17.62 -10.40 17.09
C GLU A 369 16.63 -11.30 17.82
N ASN A 370 15.52 -10.72 18.30
CA ASN A 370 14.51 -11.41 19.09
C ASN A 370 13.11 -11.00 18.64
N ILE A 371 12.32 -11.99 18.22
CA ILE A 371 10.98 -11.77 17.65
C ILE A 371 10.00 -11.08 18.61
N GLU A 372 10.07 -11.37 19.90
CA GLU A 372 9.20 -10.76 20.91
C GLU A 372 9.56 -9.28 21.11
N SER A 373 10.86 -8.97 21.19
CA SER A 373 11.33 -7.58 21.28
C SER A 373 10.99 -6.78 20.02
N MET A 374 11.11 -7.39 18.83
CA MET A 374 10.69 -6.78 17.57
C MET A 374 9.19 -6.46 17.61
N ARG A 375 8.37 -7.40 18.07
CA ARG A 375 6.92 -7.25 18.18
C ARG A 375 6.55 -6.11 19.10
N GLU A 376 7.16 -6.02 20.29
CA GLU A 376 6.95 -4.91 21.22
C GLU A 376 7.31 -3.55 20.59
N GLN A 377 8.43 -3.47 19.88
CA GLN A 377 8.87 -2.23 19.22
C GLN A 377 7.93 -1.82 18.09
N VAL A 378 7.54 -2.76 17.23
CA VAL A 378 6.58 -2.52 16.14
C VAL A 378 5.23 -2.05 16.71
N LEU A 379 4.74 -2.68 17.77
CA LEU A 379 3.50 -2.28 18.45
C LEU A 379 3.62 -0.86 19.03
N ARG A 380 4.69 -0.55 19.77
CA ARG A 380 4.95 0.80 20.33
C ARG A 380 5.00 1.89 19.25
N LEU A 381 5.66 1.63 18.12
CA LEU A 381 5.76 2.58 17.01
C LEU A 381 4.39 2.76 16.32
N SER A 382 3.58 1.69 16.21
CA SER A 382 2.24 1.73 15.64
C SER A 382 1.21 2.51 16.49
N GLU A 383 1.47 2.71 17.77
CA GLU A 383 0.63 3.53 18.66
C GLU A 383 0.90 5.03 18.49
N LYS A 384 2.13 5.39 18.13
CA LYS A 384 2.55 6.79 17.97
C LYS A 384 2.32 7.36 16.56
N SER A 385 2.26 6.51 15.53
CA SER A 385 2.08 6.92 14.13
C SER A 385 0.92 6.18 13.48
N LEU A 386 -0.29 6.77 13.59
CA LEU A 386 -1.51 6.25 12.97
C LEU A 386 -1.52 6.37 11.44
N PHE A 387 -0.63 7.17 10.83
CA PHE A 387 -0.63 7.41 9.37
C PHE A 387 0.41 6.59 8.59
N SER A 388 1.51 6.15 9.20
CA SER A 388 2.57 5.38 8.51
C SER A 388 2.31 3.86 8.46
N SER A 389 1.34 3.36 9.22
CA SER A 389 1.02 1.93 9.36
C SER A 389 0.05 1.40 8.30
N PHE A 390 -0.62 2.28 7.56
CA PHE A 390 -1.62 1.93 6.53
C PHE A 390 -1.10 1.96 5.08
N VAL A 391 0.16 2.35 4.86
CA VAL A 391 0.74 2.42 3.51
C VAL A 391 1.65 1.22 3.29
N GLY A 392 1.22 0.28 2.45
CA GLY A 392 2.08 -0.78 1.95
C GLY A 392 3.34 -0.16 1.33
N THR A 393 4.51 -0.62 1.75
CA THR A 393 5.79 0.02 1.38
C THR A 393 6.56 -0.88 0.43
N GLU A 394 7.02 -0.31 -0.67
CA GLU A 394 7.83 -1.02 -1.66
C GLU A 394 9.31 -0.92 -1.29
N ILE A 395 9.95 -2.06 -1.07
CA ILE A 395 11.40 -2.16 -0.92
C ILE A 395 11.99 -2.29 -2.32
N ASN A 396 12.89 -1.37 -2.64
CA ASN A 396 13.55 -1.24 -3.93
C ASN A 396 15.03 -1.63 -3.77
N ASP A 397 15.64 -2.29 -4.76
CA ASP A 397 17.10 -2.57 -4.75
C ASP A 397 17.92 -1.27 -4.92
N GLU A 398 19.24 -1.38 -4.93
CA GLU A 398 20.14 -0.23 -5.16
C GLU A 398 20.01 0.37 -6.57
N SER A 399 19.37 -0.35 -7.50
CA SER A 399 18.94 0.13 -8.84
C SER A 399 17.48 0.62 -8.84
N GLY A 400 16.87 0.66 -7.66
CA GLY A 400 15.46 0.83 -7.31
C GLY A 400 14.44 -0.04 -8.05
N ARG A 401 14.82 -1.21 -8.56
CA ARG A 401 13.87 -2.22 -9.01
C ARG A 401 13.10 -2.73 -7.79
N LYS A 402 11.80 -2.95 -7.97
CA LYS A 402 10.92 -3.50 -6.93
C LYS A 402 11.39 -4.90 -6.56
N VAL A 403 11.90 -5.07 -5.34
CA VAL A 403 12.35 -6.37 -4.82
C VAL A 403 11.25 -7.02 -3.98
N TYR A 404 10.53 -6.21 -3.19
CA TYR A 404 9.57 -6.73 -2.22
C TYR A 404 8.51 -5.68 -1.84
N THR A 405 7.32 -6.11 -1.42
CA THR A 405 6.25 -5.23 -0.96
C THR A 405 5.81 -5.66 0.44
N ILE A 406 5.90 -4.73 1.39
CA ILE A 406 5.43 -4.95 2.76
C ILE A 406 3.93 -4.61 2.80
N PRO A 407 3.03 -5.54 3.18
CA PRO A 407 1.61 -5.26 3.32
C PRO A 407 1.30 -4.31 4.50
N PRO A 408 0.18 -3.55 4.44
CA PRO A 408 -0.25 -2.69 5.54
C PRO A 408 -0.69 -3.48 6.78
N LEU A 409 -0.63 -2.85 7.97
CA LEU A 409 -1.04 -3.45 9.24
C LEU A 409 -2.57 -3.43 9.37
N ASP A 410 -3.23 -4.51 8.97
CA ASP A 410 -4.70 -4.57 8.87
C ASP A 410 -5.41 -4.86 10.22
N ASN A 411 -4.75 -5.54 11.18
CA ASN A 411 -5.31 -5.83 12.51
C ASN A 411 -4.24 -5.99 13.61
N LYS A 412 -4.28 -5.14 14.64
CA LYS A 412 -3.30 -5.10 15.75
C LYS A 412 -3.29 -6.31 16.69
N LYS A 413 -4.27 -7.24 16.58
CA LYS A 413 -4.43 -8.38 17.51
C LYS A 413 -3.88 -9.72 17.01
N ASP A 414 -3.52 -9.84 15.72
CA ASP A 414 -3.08 -11.11 15.13
C ASP A 414 -2.03 -10.89 14.03
N ILE A 415 -0.90 -10.27 14.40
CA ILE A 415 0.20 -9.97 13.48
C ILE A 415 1.12 -11.19 13.40
N SER A 416 1.35 -11.74 12.21
CA SER A 416 2.30 -12.84 12.02
C SER A 416 3.75 -12.39 12.28
N ASP A 417 4.61 -13.34 12.66
CA ASP A 417 6.04 -13.07 12.88
C ASP A 417 6.72 -12.47 11.64
N ASP A 418 6.35 -12.92 10.44
CA ASP A 418 6.87 -12.36 9.18
C ASP A 418 6.56 -10.88 8.98
N VAL A 419 5.34 -10.45 9.33
CA VAL A 419 4.94 -9.04 9.24
C VAL A 419 5.65 -8.21 10.30
N VAL A 420 5.84 -8.77 11.51
CA VAL A 420 6.64 -8.11 12.56
C VAL A 420 8.07 -7.88 12.09
N ILE A 421 8.72 -8.91 11.55
CA ILE A 421 10.10 -8.84 11.05
C ILE A 421 10.19 -7.79 9.94
N ASP A 422 9.31 -7.84 8.94
CA ASP A 422 9.36 -6.90 7.80
C ASP A 422 9.13 -5.44 8.23
N GLN A 423 8.32 -5.20 9.26
CA GLN A 423 8.13 -3.85 9.83
C GLN A 423 9.32 -3.40 10.68
N TYR A 424 9.93 -4.31 11.45
CA TYR A 424 11.13 -4.04 12.24
C TYR A 424 12.33 -3.66 11.36
N LEU A 425 12.50 -4.37 10.24
CA LEU A 425 13.59 -4.15 9.28
C LEU A 425 13.59 -2.75 8.63
N ARG A 426 12.54 -1.93 8.83
CA ARG A 426 12.57 -0.52 8.44
C ARG A 426 13.56 0.32 9.25
N ASN A 427 13.86 -0.09 10.48
CA ASN A 427 14.66 0.69 11.43
C ASN A 427 15.82 -0.10 12.04
N PHE A 428 16.03 -1.36 11.66
CA PHE A 428 17.08 -2.21 12.27
C PHE A 428 18.50 -1.66 12.08
N GLU A 429 18.74 -0.89 11.01
CA GLU A 429 20.02 -0.21 10.77
C GLU A 429 20.39 0.75 11.91
N ILE A 430 19.39 1.33 12.61
CA ILE A 430 19.63 2.19 13.78
C ILE A 430 20.26 1.38 14.92
N THR A 431 19.80 0.14 15.15
CA THR A 431 20.35 -0.76 16.16
C THR A 431 21.82 -1.05 15.88
N HIS A 432 22.14 -1.41 14.63
CA HIS A 432 23.53 -1.65 14.21
C HIS A 432 24.38 -0.40 14.32
N LYS A 433 23.84 0.76 13.91
CA LYS A 433 24.52 2.04 13.99
C LYS A 433 24.88 2.42 15.42
N ILE A 434 23.96 2.23 16.36
CA ILE A 434 24.20 2.51 17.79
C ILE A 434 25.24 1.54 18.35
N PHE A 435 25.15 0.24 18.05
CA PHE A 435 26.11 -0.75 18.54
C PHE A 435 27.52 -0.55 17.95
N VAL A 436 27.62 -0.39 16.63
CA VAL A 436 28.91 -0.25 15.95
C VAL A 436 29.62 1.01 16.42
N ASN A 437 28.96 2.17 16.38
CA ASN A 437 29.60 3.44 16.75
C ASN A 437 29.70 3.65 18.26
N GLY A 438 28.81 3.07 19.06
CA GLY A 438 28.75 3.26 20.51
C GLY A 438 29.52 2.22 21.32
N VAL A 439 29.80 1.03 20.77
CA VAL A 439 30.45 -0.08 21.48
C VAL A 439 31.65 -0.62 20.71
N PHE A 440 31.47 -1.03 19.45
CA PHE A 440 32.55 -1.69 18.70
C PHE A 440 33.69 -0.74 18.32
N GLU A 441 33.39 0.44 17.76
CA GLU A 441 34.40 1.44 17.40
C GLU A 441 35.19 1.94 18.63
N PRO A 442 34.56 2.24 19.78
CA PRO A 442 35.27 2.49 21.03
C PRO A 442 36.17 1.32 21.45
N ALA A 443 35.70 0.08 21.33
CA ALA A 443 36.52 -1.10 21.64
C ALA A 443 37.72 -1.21 20.69
N ARG A 444 37.53 -0.97 19.40
CA ARG A 444 38.59 -0.96 18.39
C ARG A 444 39.61 0.14 18.68
N TYR A 445 39.15 1.33 19.06
CA TYR A 445 39.99 2.44 19.46
C TYR A 445 40.86 2.06 20.67
N VAL A 446 40.27 1.57 21.76
CA VAL A 446 41.01 1.12 22.96
C VAL A 446 42.03 0.02 22.61
N LEU A 447 41.64 -0.98 21.82
CA LEU A 447 42.55 -2.04 21.38
C LEU A 447 43.74 -1.51 20.56
N SER A 448 43.50 -0.53 19.69
CA SER A 448 44.56 0.11 18.90
C SER A 448 45.56 0.87 19.76
N GLN A 449 45.12 1.39 20.92
CA GLN A 449 45.98 2.12 21.85
C GLN A 449 46.76 1.19 22.79
N GLU A 450 46.13 0.10 23.26
CA GLU A 450 46.65 -0.68 24.40
C GLU A 450 47.20 -2.07 24.05
N HIS A 451 46.69 -2.75 23.01
CA HIS A 451 46.93 -4.20 22.83
C HIS A 451 47.67 -4.60 21.55
N GLY A 452 47.75 -3.72 20.54
CA GLY A 452 48.55 -3.93 19.33
C GLY A 452 48.31 -5.29 18.64
N LEU A 453 47.14 -5.44 18.00
CA LEU A 453 46.77 -6.70 17.34
C LEU A 453 47.74 -7.04 16.20
N THR A 454 48.16 -8.31 16.13
CA THR A 454 48.97 -8.87 15.05
C THR A 454 48.17 -9.91 14.25
N LEU A 455 48.71 -10.34 13.10
CA LEU A 455 48.10 -11.41 12.30
C LEU A 455 48.02 -12.76 13.06
N SER A 456 48.81 -12.96 14.12
CA SER A 456 48.73 -14.18 14.95
C SER A 456 47.63 -14.14 16.02
N THR A 457 47.04 -12.96 16.30
CA THR A 457 46.10 -12.75 17.41
C THR A 457 44.89 -13.69 17.36
N PHE A 458 44.33 -13.95 16.17
CA PHE A 458 43.13 -14.75 16.01
C PHE A 458 43.41 -16.20 15.61
N VAL A 459 44.68 -16.60 15.45
CA VAL A 459 45.05 -17.95 14.99
C VAL A 459 44.51 -19.01 15.94
N LYS A 460 44.71 -18.83 17.26
CA LYS A 460 44.21 -19.75 18.28
C LYS A 460 42.69 -19.81 18.33
N LEU A 461 42.03 -18.68 18.11
CA LEU A 461 40.56 -18.60 18.02
C LEU A 461 40.04 -19.44 16.84
N VAL A 462 40.53 -19.20 15.62
CA VAL A 462 40.03 -19.89 14.41
C VAL A 462 40.42 -21.37 14.37
N THR A 463 41.53 -21.75 14.99
CA THR A 463 41.94 -23.17 15.05
C THR A 463 41.13 -23.96 16.06
N THR A 464 40.71 -23.33 17.16
CA THR A 464 39.94 -23.98 18.24
C THR A 464 38.44 -23.94 17.98
N SER A 465 37.95 -22.98 17.18
CA SER A 465 36.52 -22.80 16.93
C SER A 465 35.94 -23.98 16.14
N PRO A 466 34.87 -24.63 16.64
CA PRO A 466 34.30 -25.82 16.00
C PRO A 466 33.54 -25.51 14.70
N ILE A 467 33.14 -24.26 14.48
CA ILE A 467 32.38 -23.84 13.30
C ILE A 467 33.28 -23.47 12.11
N VAL A 468 34.60 -23.36 12.31
CA VAL A 468 35.55 -23.01 11.26
C VAL A 468 36.18 -24.26 10.67
N LYS A 469 35.91 -24.54 9.39
CA LYS A 469 36.57 -25.62 8.64
C LYS A 469 38.09 -25.38 8.55
N PRO A 470 38.94 -26.41 8.73
CA PRO A 470 40.40 -26.26 8.72
C PRO A 470 40.95 -25.52 7.50
N GLU A 471 40.39 -25.76 6.33
CA GLU A 471 40.82 -25.20 5.04
C GLU A 471 40.56 -23.69 4.93
N PHE A 472 39.68 -23.14 5.77
CA PHE A 472 39.28 -21.73 5.73
C PHE A 472 39.87 -20.90 6.87
N ARG A 473 40.65 -21.51 7.79
CA ARG A 473 41.18 -20.84 8.99
C ARG A 473 41.97 -19.56 8.69
N GLU A 474 42.78 -19.57 7.64
CA GLU A 474 43.57 -18.39 7.25
C GLU A 474 42.68 -17.22 6.78
N ILE A 475 41.58 -17.52 6.07
CA ILE A 475 40.60 -16.52 5.62
C ILE A 475 39.91 -15.87 6.82
N PHE A 476 39.45 -16.67 7.78
CA PHE A 476 38.84 -16.15 9.00
C PHE A 476 39.83 -15.34 9.84
N ASN A 477 41.06 -15.83 10.01
CA ASN A 477 42.10 -15.13 10.78
C ASN A 477 42.43 -13.76 10.17
N LEU A 478 42.65 -13.72 8.84
CA LEU A 478 42.90 -12.48 8.13
C LEU A 478 41.66 -11.56 8.18
N GLY A 479 40.46 -12.10 7.97
CA GLY A 479 39.22 -11.34 8.02
C GLY A 479 38.98 -10.68 9.38
N PHE A 480 39.22 -11.39 10.48
CA PHE A 480 39.14 -10.82 11.83
C PHE A 480 40.22 -9.79 12.08
N TYR A 481 41.45 -10.05 11.68
CA TYR A 481 42.52 -9.08 11.77
C TYR A 481 42.16 -7.77 11.04
N LYS A 482 41.61 -7.87 9.82
CA LYS A 482 41.16 -6.72 9.04
C LYS A 482 39.96 -5.98 9.64
N LEU A 483 38.99 -6.73 10.18
CA LEU A 483 37.84 -6.16 10.89
C LEU A 483 38.31 -5.27 12.04
N TRP A 484 39.19 -5.78 12.90
CA TRP A 484 39.69 -5.03 14.06
C TRP A 484 40.69 -3.92 13.70
N GLN A 485 41.26 -3.92 12.50
CA GLN A 485 42.03 -2.78 11.99
C GLN A 485 41.14 -1.63 11.47
N GLY A 486 39.87 -1.89 11.17
CA GLY A 486 38.99 -0.94 10.48
C GLY A 486 39.05 -1.04 8.95
N ASP A 487 39.67 -2.10 8.41
CA ASP A 487 39.69 -2.42 6.98
C ASP A 487 38.44 -3.25 6.65
N TYR A 488 37.28 -2.58 6.67
CA TYR A 488 35.99 -3.24 6.52
C TYR A 488 35.74 -3.80 5.12
N ILE A 489 36.40 -3.23 4.09
CA ILE A 489 36.38 -3.81 2.74
C ILE A 489 36.97 -5.21 2.78
N SER A 490 38.20 -5.34 3.28
CA SER A 490 38.87 -6.65 3.33
C SER A 490 38.11 -7.61 4.26
N ALA A 491 37.63 -7.13 5.40
CA ALA A 491 36.85 -7.95 6.33
C ALA A 491 35.57 -8.49 5.68
N ALA A 492 34.78 -7.64 5.03
CA ALA A 492 33.52 -8.01 4.39
C ALA A 492 33.73 -9.03 3.27
N TYR A 493 34.69 -8.78 2.37
CA TYR A 493 34.99 -9.67 1.25
C TYR A 493 35.61 -11.01 1.67
N LEU A 494 36.27 -11.07 2.83
CA LEU A 494 36.82 -12.32 3.37
C LEU A 494 35.77 -13.11 4.16
N LEU A 495 35.00 -12.45 5.03
CA LEU A 495 34.14 -13.11 6.03
C LEU A 495 32.73 -13.41 5.50
N ILE A 496 32.05 -12.46 4.85
CA ILE A 496 30.65 -12.63 4.41
C ILE A 496 30.45 -13.86 3.50
N PRO A 497 31.35 -14.16 2.53
CA PRO A 497 31.22 -15.37 1.71
C PRO A 497 31.25 -16.68 2.52
N GLN A 498 31.88 -16.67 3.70
CA GLN A 498 32.05 -17.87 4.52
C GLN A 498 30.79 -18.24 5.31
N MET A 499 29.81 -17.34 5.43
CA MET A 499 28.59 -17.56 6.21
C MET A 499 27.85 -18.84 5.85
N GLU A 500 27.67 -19.10 4.57
CA GLU A 500 26.97 -20.29 4.13
C GLU A 500 27.79 -21.56 4.43
N GLY A 501 29.09 -21.51 4.15
CA GLY A 501 30.01 -22.63 4.40
C GLY A 501 30.12 -23.00 5.89
N MET A 502 30.18 -21.99 6.77
CA MET A 502 30.33 -22.19 8.21
C MET A 502 29.04 -22.74 8.85
N VAL A 503 27.87 -22.21 8.47
CA VAL A 503 26.57 -22.70 8.99
C VAL A 503 26.35 -24.14 8.53
N ARG A 504 26.64 -24.44 7.25
CA ARG A 504 26.55 -25.81 6.72
C ARG A 504 27.48 -26.77 7.45
N TYR A 505 28.74 -26.37 7.67
CA TYR A 505 29.70 -27.22 8.36
C TYR A 505 29.23 -27.61 9.76
N TYR A 506 28.75 -26.63 10.53
CA TYR A 506 28.32 -26.87 11.89
C TYR A 506 27.03 -27.69 11.96
N TYR A 507 26.16 -27.54 10.97
CA TYR A 507 25.00 -28.41 10.77
C TYR A 507 25.44 -29.88 10.55
N GLU A 508 26.41 -30.11 9.67
CA GLU A 508 26.98 -31.44 9.39
C GLU A 508 27.65 -32.06 10.63
N LEU A 509 28.43 -31.26 11.38
CA LEU A 509 29.06 -31.70 12.63
C LEU A 509 28.07 -32.11 13.71
N SER A 510 26.83 -31.62 13.64
CA SER A 510 25.75 -32.00 14.56
C SER A 510 25.12 -33.37 14.21
N GLY A 511 25.70 -34.11 13.26
CA GLY A 511 25.23 -35.43 12.82
C GLY A 511 24.04 -35.38 11.86
N LYS A 512 23.72 -34.21 11.31
CA LYS A 512 22.62 -34.00 10.36
C LYS A 512 23.16 -33.90 8.94
N ASP A 513 22.51 -34.56 7.99
CA ASP A 513 22.92 -34.54 6.59
C ASP A 513 22.29 -33.37 5.84
N ALA A 514 23.11 -32.36 5.52
CA ALA A 514 22.69 -31.17 4.78
C ALA A 514 22.18 -31.51 3.36
N THR A 515 22.61 -32.63 2.77
CA THR A 515 22.31 -33.01 1.38
C THR A 515 20.98 -33.76 1.20
N ARG A 516 20.34 -34.16 2.30
CA ARG A 516 19.09 -34.95 2.32
C ARG A 516 17.92 -34.30 1.57
N TYR A 517 17.97 -33.00 1.33
CA TYR A 517 16.91 -32.20 0.73
C TYR A 517 17.16 -31.77 -0.73
N LEU A 518 18.22 -32.29 -1.34
CA LEU A 518 18.50 -32.17 -2.77
C LEU A 518 17.78 -33.28 -3.53
N ASP A 519 17.30 -32.98 -4.74
CA ASP A 519 16.72 -34.00 -5.61
C ASP A 519 17.76 -35.08 -5.90
N LYS A 520 17.35 -36.35 -5.80
CA LYS A 520 18.19 -37.53 -6.04
C LYS A 520 18.76 -37.48 -7.47
N GLY A 521 19.96 -36.92 -7.63
CA GLY A 521 20.64 -36.78 -8.91
C GLY A 521 21.57 -35.56 -9.05
N LEU A 522 21.50 -34.57 -8.15
CA LEU A 522 22.37 -33.39 -8.17
C LEU A 522 23.27 -33.35 -6.91
N GLU A 523 24.59 -33.46 -7.11
CA GLU A 523 25.62 -33.29 -6.07
C GLU A 523 25.94 -31.79 -5.85
N GLU A 524 24.94 -30.92 -5.72
CA GLU A 524 25.19 -29.51 -5.37
C GLU A 524 25.13 -29.31 -3.85
N SER A 525 26.02 -28.50 -3.27
CA SER A 525 25.99 -28.25 -1.83
C SER A 525 24.75 -27.43 -1.42
N THR A 526 23.96 -27.88 -0.45
CA THR A 526 22.74 -27.20 0.03
C THR A 526 23.01 -25.78 0.49
N SER A 527 22.36 -24.79 -0.12
CA SER A 527 22.54 -23.37 0.22
C SER A 527 21.99 -23.02 1.60
N ILE A 528 22.45 -21.92 2.21
CA ILE A 528 21.90 -21.41 3.49
C ILE A 528 20.41 -21.09 3.36
N SER A 529 19.97 -20.63 2.18
CA SER A 529 18.56 -20.38 1.88
C SER A 529 17.72 -21.65 1.98
N GLN A 530 18.22 -22.77 1.44
CA GLN A 530 17.55 -24.07 1.55
C GLN A 530 17.60 -24.64 2.97
N LEU A 531 18.69 -24.42 3.72
CA LEU A 531 18.78 -24.83 5.13
C LEU A 531 17.79 -24.06 6.00
N LEU A 532 17.67 -22.75 5.81
CA LEU A 532 16.70 -21.90 6.54
C LEU A 532 15.25 -22.21 6.19
N ASP A 533 14.98 -22.64 4.95
CA ASP A 533 13.63 -22.99 4.49
C ASP A 533 13.21 -24.40 4.95
N LYS A 534 14.08 -25.41 4.77
CA LYS A 534 13.72 -26.81 4.99
C LYS A 534 14.15 -27.38 6.35
N CYS A 535 15.13 -26.75 7.01
CA CYS A 535 15.79 -27.28 8.20
C CYS A 535 15.80 -26.25 9.35
N ARG A 536 14.84 -25.32 9.39
CA ARG A 536 14.85 -24.22 10.37
C ARG A 536 14.89 -24.74 11.81
N ASP A 537 13.99 -25.65 12.17
CA ASP A 537 13.93 -26.23 13.53
C ASP A 537 15.25 -26.87 13.94
N ASP A 538 15.92 -27.52 13.00
CA ASP A 538 17.23 -28.11 13.24
C ASP A 538 18.30 -27.03 13.50
N LEU A 539 18.32 -25.96 12.71
CA LEU A 539 19.22 -24.84 12.92
C LEU A 539 18.94 -24.14 14.24
N GLU A 540 17.67 -23.97 14.62
CA GLU A 540 17.27 -23.35 15.89
C GLU A 540 17.70 -24.22 17.08
N SER A 541 17.72 -25.54 16.93
CA SER A 541 18.27 -26.45 17.95
C SER A 541 19.80 -26.32 18.12
N ILE A 542 20.51 -25.98 17.04
CA ILE A 542 21.98 -25.91 17.01
C ILE A 542 22.49 -24.53 17.47
N PHE A 543 21.85 -23.46 16.99
CA PHE A 543 22.29 -22.07 17.21
C PHE A 543 21.40 -21.27 18.17
N SER A 544 20.19 -21.73 18.49
CA SER A 544 19.07 -20.94 19.05
C SER A 544 18.23 -20.19 18.02
N LYS A 545 16.93 -20.03 18.31
CA LYS A 545 15.95 -19.31 17.49
C LYS A 545 16.40 -17.88 17.14
N ASN A 546 16.92 -17.15 18.12
CA ASN A 546 17.31 -15.75 17.96
C ASN A 546 18.53 -15.58 17.05
N LEU A 547 19.53 -16.48 17.17
CA LEU A 547 20.68 -16.46 16.27
C LEU A 547 20.31 -16.85 14.84
N VAL A 548 19.44 -17.84 14.66
CA VAL A 548 18.92 -18.20 13.33
C VAL A 548 18.16 -17.04 12.70
N LEU A 549 17.33 -16.33 13.48
CA LEU A 549 16.65 -15.13 13.01
C LEU A 549 17.64 -14.03 12.59
N THR A 550 18.67 -13.77 13.41
CA THR A 550 19.72 -12.78 13.10
C THR A 550 20.45 -13.10 11.79
N ILE A 551 20.79 -14.38 11.59
CA ILE A 551 21.43 -14.85 10.35
C ILE A 551 20.49 -14.69 9.15
N ASP A 552 19.22 -15.05 9.30
CA ASP A 552 18.21 -14.96 8.24
C ASP A 552 18.04 -13.52 7.75
N VAL A 553 17.85 -12.56 8.66
CA VAL A 553 17.61 -11.15 8.30
C VAL A 553 18.83 -10.46 7.67
N LEU A 554 20.06 -10.88 8.01
CA LEU A 554 21.28 -10.30 7.43
C LEU A 554 21.62 -10.90 6.06
N PHE A 555 21.53 -12.23 5.92
CA PHE A 555 22.16 -12.95 4.81
C PHE A 555 21.20 -13.58 3.82
N ASN A 556 19.91 -13.74 4.15
CA ASN A 556 18.97 -14.53 3.35
C ASN A 556 17.65 -13.82 3.01
N ARG A 557 16.97 -13.22 4.01
CA ARG A 557 15.63 -12.66 3.86
C ARG A 557 15.62 -11.47 2.90
N LYS A 558 14.74 -11.50 1.89
CA LYS A 558 14.65 -10.47 0.84
C LYS A 558 14.31 -9.06 1.34
N SER A 559 13.57 -8.95 2.44
CA SER A 559 13.25 -7.68 3.10
C SER A 559 14.37 -7.18 4.01
N GLY A 560 15.40 -8.00 4.27
CA GLY A 560 16.57 -7.67 5.08
C GLY A 560 17.78 -7.23 4.25
N ALA A 561 18.97 -7.27 4.84
CA ALA A 561 20.18 -6.71 4.23
C ALA A 561 20.66 -7.48 2.99
N THR A 562 20.38 -8.79 2.92
CA THR A 562 20.77 -9.71 1.82
C THR A 562 22.26 -9.64 1.46
N LEU A 563 23.14 -9.43 2.46
CA LEU A 563 24.56 -9.10 2.24
C LEU A 563 25.30 -10.13 1.38
N ARG A 564 24.97 -11.42 1.53
CA ARG A 564 25.53 -12.50 0.71
C ARG A 564 25.16 -12.35 -0.77
N HIS A 565 23.91 -12.02 -1.07
CA HIS A 565 23.45 -11.79 -2.45
C HIS A 565 24.06 -10.52 -3.01
N LYS A 566 24.09 -9.42 -2.23
CA LYS A 566 24.75 -8.17 -2.65
C LYS A 566 26.21 -8.40 -3.02
N LEU A 567 26.96 -9.12 -2.19
CA LEU A 567 28.36 -9.46 -2.46
C LEU A 567 28.50 -10.34 -3.71
N ALA A 568 27.74 -11.45 -3.80
CA ALA A 568 27.85 -12.39 -4.92
C ALA A 568 27.50 -11.76 -6.28
N HIS A 569 26.60 -10.78 -6.31
CA HIS A 569 26.23 -10.04 -7.51
C HIS A 569 27.10 -8.80 -7.77
N GLY A 570 28.12 -8.54 -6.95
CA GLY A 570 29.00 -7.38 -7.10
C GLY A 570 28.38 -6.03 -6.70
N ASN A 571 27.28 -6.05 -5.95
CA ASN A 571 26.56 -4.87 -5.47
C ASN A 571 27.04 -4.39 -4.09
N LEU A 572 27.92 -5.13 -3.40
CA LEU A 572 28.56 -4.64 -2.16
C LEU A 572 29.79 -3.78 -2.51
N TYR A 573 29.57 -2.52 -2.89
CA TYR A 573 30.63 -1.58 -3.27
C TYR A 573 31.36 -0.99 -2.05
N THR A 574 32.46 -0.26 -2.28
CA THR A 574 33.37 0.25 -1.24
C THR A 574 32.67 0.93 -0.06
N ASN A 575 31.83 1.94 -0.30
CA ASN A 575 31.16 2.66 0.79
C ASN A 575 30.17 1.75 1.55
N ALA A 576 29.48 0.84 0.85
CA ALA A 576 28.57 -0.11 1.50
C ALA A 576 29.30 -1.11 2.42
N CYS A 577 30.62 -1.28 2.25
CA CYS A 577 31.45 -2.05 3.19
C CYS A 577 31.65 -1.33 4.53
N TYR A 578 31.51 0.00 4.56
CA TYR A 578 31.62 0.82 5.78
C TYR A 578 30.26 1.08 6.45
N ASP A 579 29.15 0.67 5.83
CA ASP A 579 27.83 0.73 6.46
C ASP A 579 27.81 -0.12 7.73
N GLU A 580 27.18 0.40 8.81
CA GLU A 580 27.24 -0.24 10.12
C GLU A 580 26.59 -1.65 10.12
N THR A 581 25.60 -1.90 9.26
CA THR A 581 25.01 -3.23 9.09
C THR A 581 26.01 -4.23 8.49
N THR A 582 26.85 -3.81 7.55
CA THR A 582 27.89 -4.66 6.95
C THR A 582 29.00 -4.96 7.96
N THR A 583 29.42 -3.94 8.71
CA THR A 583 30.39 -4.09 9.81
C THR A 583 29.84 -5.02 10.89
N TYR A 584 28.59 -4.83 11.30
CA TYR A 584 27.89 -5.71 12.23
C TYR A 584 27.83 -7.16 11.75
N ALA A 585 27.58 -7.40 10.46
CA ALA A 585 27.58 -8.75 9.91
C ALA A 585 28.96 -9.44 10.06
N CYS A 586 30.05 -8.70 9.90
CA CYS A 586 31.40 -9.21 10.16
C CYS A 586 31.64 -9.48 11.66
N ILE A 587 31.12 -8.62 12.54
CA ILE A 587 31.16 -8.83 14.00
C ILE A 587 30.34 -10.06 14.39
N LEU A 588 29.19 -10.31 13.75
CA LEU A 588 28.40 -11.50 13.98
C LEU A 588 29.15 -12.78 13.58
N ILE A 589 29.94 -12.76 12.50
CA ILE A 589 30.79 -13.88 12.10
C ILE A 589 31.86 -14.15 13.17
N PHE A 590 32.48 -13.08 13.68
CA PHE A 590 33.40 -13.17 14.81
C PHE A 590 32.70 -13.76 16.05
N PHE A 591 31.49 -13.26 16.36
CA PHE A 591 30.66 -13.76 17.46
C PHE A 591 30.37 -15.25 17.34
N LEU A 592 29.92 -15.72 16.17
CA LEU A 592 29.61 -17.14 15.95
C LEU A 592 30.84 -18.03 16.13
N CYS A 593 32.02 -17.56 15.72
CA CYS A 593 33.27 -18.30 15.89
C CYS A 593 33.74 -18.32 17.35
N ALA A 594 33.53 -17.21 18.07
CA ALA A 594 34.07 -17.01 19.41
C ALA A 594 33.13 -17.49 20.52
N TYR A 595 31.81 -17.48 20.31
CA TYR A 595 30.81 -17.82 21.32
C TYR A 595 31.02 -19.19 21.99
N PRO A 596 31.31 -20.30 21.24
CA PRO A 596 31.59 -21.60 21.87
C PRO A 596 32.83 -21.61 22.77
N LEU A 597 33.72 -20.63 22.60
CA LEU A 597 35.01 -20.54 23.30
C LEU A 597 34.99 -19.53 24.44
N LEU A 598 33.87 -18.83 24.69
CA LEU A 598 33.77 -17.77 25.69
C LEU A 598 34.31 -18.15 27.09
N PRO A 599 34.07 -19.37 27.63
CA PRO A 599 34.64 -19.79 28.91
C PRO A 599 36.17 -19.94 28.93
N TYR A 600 36.80 -20.00 27.75
CA TYR A 600 38.22 -20.25 27.55
C TYR A 600 38.97 -19.06 26.93
N PHE A 601 38.35 -17.88 26.85
CA PHE A 601 38.95 -16.70 26.22
C PHE A 601 40.29 -16.30 26.81
N ASP A 602 40.48 -16.47 28.11
CA ASP A 602 41.75 -16.15 28.76
C ASP A 602 42.86 -17.03 28.18
N THR A 603 42.63 -18.33 28.02
CA THR A 603 43.57 -19.24 27.35
C THR A 603 43.70 -18.99 25.85
N VAL A 604 42.61 -18.62 25.16
CA VAL A 604 42.62 -18.38 23.70
C VAL A 604 43.40 -17.11 23.33
N PHE A 605 43.34 -16.08 24.17
CA PHE A 605 43.96 -14.77 23.92
C PHE A 605 45.10 -14.42 24.89
N GLU A 606 45.53 -15.36 25.72
CA GLU A 606 46.71 -15.24 26.57
C GLU A 606 47.95 -14.91 25.71
N GLN A 607 48.62 -13.81 26.03
CA GLN A 607 49.91 -13.47 25.42
C GLN A 607 51.00 -14.35 26.04
N GLY A 608 51.20 -15.55 25.48
CA GLY A 608 52.27 -16.44 25.88
C GLY A 608 52.27 -17.79 25.14
N SER A 609 53.40 -18.07 24.47
CA SER A 609 53.80 -19.32 23.80
C SER A 609 53.06 -19.74 22.51
N VAL A 610 53.59 -19.28 21.37
CA VAL A 610 54.04 -20.22 20.33
C VAL A 610 55.40 -20.74 20.76
#